data_AF-A0A317E6L8-F1
#
_entry.id   AF-A0A317E6L8-F1
#
_cell.length_a   1.000
_cell.length_b   1.000
_cell.length_c   1.000
_cell.angle_alpha   90.00
_cell.angle_beta   90.00
_cell.angle_gamma   90.00
#
_symmetry.space_group_name_H-M   'P 1'
#
loop_
_entity.id
_entity.type
_entity.pdbx_description
1 polymer ?
#
loop_
_entity_poly.entity_id
_entity_poly.type
_entity_poly.pdbx_seq_one_letter_code
_entity_poly.pdbx_strand_id
1 'polypeptide(L)'
;MRLIAAALLLTALPALAAPGGNGPEGRYVIDVEGTYQALVAADAAKPDSRATLEQQKGVMILVFRDDTLSFVTGPGLGNSTRGTCHWTLTGDALAFDRCRAAGGGAFTVDGIVLYDAATGAVTVQGNTPVPMRYITE
;
A
#
# COMPACT_ATOMS: atom_id res chain seq x y z
N MET A 1 -4.05 -60.44 26.74
CA MET A 1 -3.37 -59.25 26.20
C MET A 1 -4.12 -58.80 24.96
N ARG A 2 -4.87 -57.70 25.02
CA ARG A 2 -5.56 -57.10 23.86
C ARG A 2 -5.05 -55.67 23.73
N LEU A 3 -4.31 -55.38 22.68
CA LEU A 3 -3.89 -54.04 22.30
C LEU A 3 -5.04 -53.38 21.53
N ILE A 4 -5.58 -52.28 22.07
CA ILE A 4 -6.53 -51.41 21.38
C ILE A 4 -5.69 -50.33 20.69
N ALA A 5 -5.59 -50.38 19.37
CA ALA A 5 -5.01 -49.32 18.56
C ALA A 5 -6.09 -48.27 18.28
N ALA A 6 -6.03 -47.14 18.98
CA ALA A 6 -6.86 -45.98 18.68
C ALA A 6 -6.25 -45.22 17.49
N ALA A 7 -6.88 -45.34 16.32
CA ALA A 7 -6.54 -44.57 15.14
C ALA A 7 -7.07 -43.13 15.31
N LEU A 8 -6.17 -42.19 15.60
CA LEU A 8 -6.46 -40.76 15.55
C LEU A 8 -6.56 -40.33 14.07
N LEU A 9 -7.79 -40.19 13.58
CA LEU A 9 -8.09 -39.51 12.32
C LEU A 9 -7.77 -38.02 12.48
N LEU A 10 -6.59 -37.60 12.04
CA LEU A 10 -6.30 -36.18 11.81
C LEU A 10 -7.14 -35.72 10.61
N THR A 11 -8.24 -35.04 10.90
CA THR A 11 -8.96 -34.22 9.91
C THR A 11 -8.06 -33.07 9.52
N ALA A 12 -7.35 -33.22 8.40
CA ALA A 12 -6.66 -32.12 7.74
C ALA A 12 -7.72 -31.08 7.31
N LEU A 13 -7.80 -29.97 8.04
CA LEU A 13 -8.54 -28.79 7.61
C LEU A 13 -7.98 -28.36 6.24
N PRO A 14 -8.84 -28.06 5.25
CA PRO A 14 -8.36 -27.46 4.02
C PRO A 14 -7.70 -26.13 4.39
N ALA A 15 -6.39 -26.04 4.18
CA ALA A 15 -5.70 -24.76 4.20
C ALA A 15 -6.39 -23.89 3.16
N LEU A 16 -7.16 -22.89 3.60
CA LEU A 16 -7.55 -21.79 2.73
C LEU A 16 -6.23 -21.23 2.19
N ALA A 17 -5.96 -21.49 0.92
CA ALA A 17 -4.93 -20.77 0.20
C ALA A 17 -5.23 -19.29 0.41
N ALA A 18 -4.36 -18.60 1.15
CA ALA A 18 -4.30 -17.16 1.08
C ALA A 18 -4.22 -16.81 -0.41
N PRO A 19 -5.00 -15.85 -0.91
CA PRO A 19 -4.89 -15.46 -2.30
C PRO A 19 -3.43 -15.10 -2.53
N GLY A 20 -2.72 -15.95 -3.27
CA GLY A 20 -1.44 -15.63 -3.87
C GLY A 20 -1.73 -14.59 -4.95
N GLY A 21 -2.08 -13.39 -4.50
CA GLY A 21 -2.35 -12.24 -5.34
C GLY A 21 -1.01 -11.59 -5.64
N ASN A 22 -0.76 -11.37 -6.93
CA ASN A 22 0.46 -10.80 -7.48
C ASN A 22 0.67 -9.35 -7.04
N GLY A 23 0.91 -9.09 -5.75
CA GLY A 23 1.06 -7.74 -5.19
C GLY A 23 -0.04 -6.75 -5.58
N PRO A 24 0.21 -5.44 -5.44
CA PRO A 24 -0.72 -4.42 -5.90
C PRO A 24 -0.76 -4.35 -7.44
N GLU A 25 -1.94 -4.15 -7.99
CA GLU A 25 -2.15 -3.91 -9.43
C GLU A 25 -3.18 -2.79 -9.63
N GLY A 26 -2.93 -1.92 -10.60
CA GLY A 26 -3.86 -0.87 -10.99
C GLY A 26 -3.51 0.51 -10.42
N ARG A 27 -4.51 1.40 -10.43
CA ARG A 27 -4.37 2.80 -10.05
C ARG A 27 -4.89 3.01 -8.63
N TYR A 28 -4.04 3.54 -7.77
CA TYR A 28 -4.28 3.75 -6.35
C TYR A 28 -4.34 5.24 -6.03
N VAL A 29 -5.37 5.63 -5.28
CA VAL A 29 -5.58 6.98 -4.75
C VAL A 29 -5.76 6.92 -3.26
N ILE A 30 -5.55 8.05 -2.59
CA ILE A 30 -5.72 8.12 -1.14
C ILE A 30 -7.16 7.75 -0.74
N ASP A 31 -7.27 6.87 0.26
CA ASP A 31 -8.49 6.61 0.99
C ASP A 31 -8.67 7.75 2.00
N VAL A 32 -9.38 8.81 1.56
CA VAL A 32 -9.61 10.00 2.38
C VAL A 32 -10.31 9.65 3.68
N GLU A 33 -11.36 8.82 3.61
CA GLU A 33 -12.15 8.50 4.79
C GLU A 33 -11.34 7.61 5.75
N GLY A 34 -10.73 6.53 5.25
CA GLY A 34 -9.91 5.65 6.07
C GLY A 34 -8.73 6.37 6.71
N THR A 35 -8.06 7.25 5.96
CA THR A 35 -6.93 8.04 6.48
C THR A 35 -7.40 9.10 7.48
N TYR A 36 -8.53 9.76 7.23
CA TYR A 36 -9.09 10.75 8.17
C TYR A 36 -9.51 10.11 9.49
N GLN A 37 -10.17 8.95 9.45
CA GLN A 37 -10.55 8.23 10.67
C GLN A 37 -9.31 7.79 11.47
N ALA A 38 -8.23 7.39 10.79
CA ALA A 38 -6.96 7.10 11.46
C ALA A 38 -6.38 8.35 12.15
N LEU A 39 -6.43 9.52 11.50
CA LEU A 39 -6.01 10.79 12.11
C LEU A 39 -6.85 11.16 13.33
N VAL A 40 -8.17 10.96 13.29
CA VAL A 40 -9.07 11.21 14.43
C VAL A 40 -8.74 10.27 15.58
N ALA A 41 -8.57 8.98 15.31
CA ALA A 41 -8.23 7.98 16.32
C ALA A 41 -6.87 8.25 17.00
N ALA A 42 -5.95 8.90 16.28
CA ALA A 42 -4.64 9.29 16.77
C ALA A 42 -4.59 10.70 17.41
N ASP A 43 -5.73 11.39 17.56
CA ASP A 43 -5.80 12.79 18.02
C ASP A 43 -4.92 13.76 17.20
N ALA A 44 -4.73 13.46 15.91
CA ALA A 44 -3.89 14.22 14.98
C ALA A 44 -4.71 14.95 13.90
N ALA A 45 -6.03 14.77 13.89
CA ALA A 45 -6.92 15.44 12.94
C ALA A 45 -7.04 16.95 13.25
N LYS A 46 -6.80 17.77 12.23
CA LYS A 46 -6.99 19.22 12.24
C LYS A 46 -8.29 19.60 11.52
N PRO A 47 -8.83 20.81 11.73
CA PRO A 47 -10.05 21.27 11.04
C PRO A 47 -9.99 21.17 9.51
N ASP A 48 -8.79 21.28 8.92
CA ASP A 48 -8.53 21.23 7.49
C ASP A 48 -8.03 19.86 6.99
N SER A 49 -7.87 18.85 7.86
CA SER A 49 -7.30 17.55 7.49
C SER A 49 -8.09 16.87 6.38
N ARG A 50 -9.42 16.83 6.47
CA ARG A 50 -10.27 16.18 5.45
C ARG A 50 -10.15 16.88 4.10
N ALA A 51 -10.24 18.21 4.08
CA ALA A 51 -10.11 19.00 2.86
C ALA A 51 -8.72 18.82 2.21
N THR A 52 -7.67 18.75 3.03
CA THR A 52 -6.30 18.48 2.57
C THR A 52 -6.18 17.09 1.95
N LEU A 53 -6.75 16.06 2.58
CA LEU A 53 -6.75 14.69 2.05
C LEU A 53 -7.52 14.60 0.72
N GLU A 54 -8.68 15.26 0.61
CA GLU A 54 -9.43 15.34 -0.65
C GLU A 54 -8.63 16.02 -1.76
N GLN A 55 -7.93 17.11 -1.44
CA GLN A 55 -7.04 17.75 -2.40
C GLN A 55 -5.89 16.83 -2.81
N GLN A 56 -5.32 16.08 -1.86
CA GLN A 56 -4.24 15.13 -2.15
C GLN A 56 -4.69 13.93 -3.00
N LYS A 57 -5.95 13.50 -2.90
CA LYS A 57 -6.51 12.39 -3.68
C LYS A 57 -6.33 12.55 -5.18
N GLY A 58 -6.52 13.76 -5.69
CA GLY A 58 -6.33 14.08 -7.11
C GLY A 58 -4.89 14.42 -7.49
N VAL A 59 -4.01 14.54 -6.50
CA VAL A 59 -2.67 15.10 -6.67
C VAL A 59 -1.59 14.06 -6.42
N MET A 60 -1.82 12.97 -5.69
CA MET A 60 -0.86 11.87 -5.60
C MET A 60 -1.52 10.54 -5.98
N ILE A 61 -1.03 9.95 -7.06
CA ILE A 61 -1.55 8.70 -7.63
C ILE A 61 -0.38 7.72 -7.75
N LEU A 62 -0.60 6.49 -7.30
CA LEU A 62 0.31 5.37 -7.47
C LEU A 62 -0.28 4.43 -8.53
N VAL A 63 0.51 4.01 -9.52
CA VAL A 63 0.07 3.10 -10.57
C VAL A 63 1.01 1.93 -10.61
N PHE A 64 0.51 0.75 -10.25
CA PHE A 64 1.24 -0.50 -10.33
C PHE A 64 0.85 -1.23 -11.60
N ARG A 65 1.84 -1.57 -12.43
CA ARG A 65 1.68 -2.41 -13.61
C ARG A 65 2.93 -3.28 -13.74
N ASP A 66 2.72 -4.59 -13.86
CA ASP A 66 3.79 -5.58 -13.87
C ASP A 66 4.73 -5.35 -12.66
N ASP A 67 6.03 -5.25 -12.88
CA ASP A 67 7.06 -5.00 -11.87
C ASP A 67 7.37 -3.50 -11.68
N THR A 68 6.55 -2.60 -12.23
CA THR A 68 6.79 -1.16 -12.25
C THR A 68 5.74 -0.37 -11.46
N LEU A 69 6.20 0.50 -10.57
CA LEU A 69 5.41 1.54 -9.90
C LEU A 69 5.66 2.85 -10.63
N SER A 70 4.61 3.49 -11.10
CA SER A 70 4.63 4.89 -11.52
C SER A 70 3.94 5.74 -10.47
N PHE A 71 4.55 6.86 -10.07
CA PHE A 71 3.86 7.85 -9.23
C PHE A 71 3.71 9.15 -10.00
N VAL A 72 2.57 9.81 -9.78
CA VAL A 72 2.29 11.13 -10.32
C VAL A 72 1.94 12.03 -9.16
N THR A 73 2.76 13.05 -8.93
CA THR A 73 2.34 14.21 -8.16
C THR A 73 1.76 15.26 -9.11
N GLY A 74 0.65 15.89 -8.75
CA GLY A 74 -0.01 16.93 -9.51
C GLY A 74 0.53 18.33 -9.17
N PRO A 75 0.17 19.35 -9.97
CA PRO A 75 0.67 20.71 -9.81
C PRO A 75 0.31 21.35 -8.46
N GLY A 76 -0.72 20.84 -7.76
CA GLY A 76 -1.10 21.28 -6.41
C GLY A 76 0.00 21.11 -5.34
N LEU A 77 1.05 20.32 -5.61
CA LEU A 77 2.23 20.17 -4.76
C LEU A 77 3.44 20.99 -5.24
N GLY A 78 3.22 21.99 -6.10
CA GLY A 78 4.25 22.92 -6.57
C GLY A 78 4.82 22.59 -7.95
N ASN A 79 4.94 21.30 -8.31
CA ASN A 79 5.30 20.83 -9.65
C ASN A 79 4.74 19.42 -9.87
N SER A 80 4.33 19.10 -11.11
CA SER A 80 4.01 17.71 -11.43
C SER A 80 5.31 16.90 -11.50
N THR A 81 5.56 16.09 -10.49
CA THR A 81 6.67 15.14 -10.48
C THR A 81 6.13 13.79 -10.90
N ARG A 82 6.76 13.22 -11.93
CA ARG A 82 6.48 11.85 -12.36
C ARG A 82 7.76 11.07 -12.26
N GLY A 83 7.65 9.81 -11.88
CA GLY A 83 8.78 8.90 -11.92
C GLY A 83 8.31 7.46 -11.90
N THR A 84 9.25 6.57 -12.16
CA THR A 84 9.03 5.13 -12.15
C THR A 84 10.05 4.47 -11.24
N CYS A 85 9.63 3.41 -10.58
CA CYS A 85 10.47 2.50 -9.82
C CYS A 85 10.15 1.08 -10.23
N HIS A 86 11.13 0.19 -10.18
CA HIS A 86 10.85 -1.22 -10.09
C HIS A 86 10.41 -1.55 -8.66
N TRP A 87 9.47 -2.47 -8.49
CA TRP A 87 9.01 -2.90 -7.17
C TRP A 87 9.03 -4.42 -7.02
N THR A 88 9.19 -4.87 -5.78
CA THR A 88 9.03 -6.27 -5.38
C THR A 88 8.26 -6.35 -4.08
N LEU A 89 7.54 -7.45 -3.88
CA LEU A 89 6.81 -7.72 -2.63
C LEU A 89 7.54 -8.81 -1.84
N THR A 90 7.94 -8.48 -0.61
CA THR A 90 8.57 -9.41 0.34
C THR A 90 7.72 -9.48 1.60
N GLY A 91 6.93 -10.56 1.73
CA GLY A 91 5.87 -10.60 2.75
C GLY A 91 4.76 -9.61 2.39
N ASP A 92 4.49 -8.66 3.27
CA ASP A 92 3.60 -7.52 3.04
C ASP A 92 4.35 -6.23 2.63
N ALA A 93 5.68 -6.22 2.68
CA ALA A 93 6.48 -5.04 2.40
C ALA A 93 6.82 -4.90 0.91
N LEU A 94 6.59 -3.70 0.37
CA LEU A 94 7.00 -3.30 -0.97
C LEU A 94 8.41 -2.67 -0.90
N ALA A 95 9.34 -3.27 -1.63
CA ALA A 95 10.68 -2.72 -1.83
C ALA A 95 10.78 -2.09 -3.22
N PHE A 96 11.45 -0.94 -3.31
CA PHE A 96 11.61 -0.20 -4.55
C PHE A 96 13.08 -0.07 -4.94
N ASP A 97 13.38 -0.31 -6.22
CA ASP A 97 14.70 -0.12 -6.80
C ASP A 97 14.60 0.56 -8.18
N ARG A 98 15.76 0.93 -8.75
CA ARG A 98 15.88 1.53 -10.09
C ARG A 98 14.94 2.73 -10.31
N CYS A 99 14.71 3.52 -9.27
CA CYS A 99 13.84 4.69 -9.31
C CYS A 99 14.40 5.83 -10.17
N ARG A 100 13.58 6.34 -11.09
CA ARG A 100 13.92 7.41 -12.05
C ARG A 100 12.83 8.46 -12.13
N ALA A 101 13.19 9.73 -11.95
CA ALA A 101 12.32 10.85 -12.24
C ALA A 101 12.15 11.02 -13.76
N ALA A 102 11.10 11.71 -14.19
CA ALA A 102 10.83 11.96 -15.62
C ALA A 102 12.00 12.66 -16.35
N GLY A 103 12.80 13.47 -15.65
CA GLY A 103 14.02 14.10 -16.18
C GLY A 103 15.26 13.18 -16.21
N GLY A 104 15.12 11.89 -15.87
CA GLY A 104 16.21 10.90 -15.88
C GLY A 104 17.04 10.80 -14.59
N GLY A 105 16.89 11.76 -13.68
CA GLY A 105 17.55 11.74 -12.38
C GLY A 105 17.16 10.52 -11.55
N ALA A 106 18.12 9.84 -10.95
CA ALA A 106 17.85 8.78 -9.97
C ALA A 106 17.38 9.41 -8.65
N PHE A 107 16.48 8.73 -7.96
CA PHE A 107 16.03 9.11 -6.62
C PHE A 107 15.77 7.85 -5.78
N THR A 108 15.53 8.01 -4.49
CA THR A 108 15.17 6.91 -3.56
C THR A 108 13.81 7.16 -2.96
N VAL A 109 13.09 6.08 -2.65
CA VAL A 109 11.85 6.14 -1.88
C VAL A 109 12.22 5.95 -0.43
N ASP A 110 11.99 6.97 0.39
CA ASP A 110 12.18 6.90 1.84
C ASP A 110 10.85 6.57 2.53
N GLY A 111 10.88 5.63 3.47
CA GLY A 111 9.71 5.18 4.22
C GLY A 111 9.44 3.69 4.06
N ILE A 112 8.38 3.21 4.71
CA ILE A 112 7.92 1.83 4.62
C ILE A 112 6.62 1.82 3.83
N VAL A 113 6.54 1.00 2.79
CA VAL A 113 5.30 0.81 2.03
C VAL A 113 4.85 -0.63 2.18
N LEU A 114 3.61 -0.82 2.61
CA LEU A 114 3.01 -2.12 2.88
C LEU A 114 1.83 -2.36 1.95
N TYR A 115 1.62 -3.61 1.56
CA TYR A 115 0.46 -4.08 0.81
C TYR A 115 -0.33 -5.08 1.64
N ASP A 116 -1.59 -4.75 1.92
CA ASP A 116 -2.53 -5.64 2.57
C ASP A 116 -3.36 -6.37 1.50
N ALA A 117 -3.01 -7.63 1.24
CA ALA A 117 -3.70 -8.47 0.26
C ALA A 117 -5.17 -8.77 0.63
N ALA A 118 -5.56 -8.66 1.91
CA ALA A 118 -6.94 -8.92 2.32
C ALA A 118 -7.87 -7.76 1.95
N THR A 119 -7.37 -6.53 2.01
CA THR A 119 -8.15 -5.32 1.66
C THR A 119 -7.78 -4.74 0.30
N GLY A 120 -6.71 -5.25 -0.32
CA GLY A 120 -6.14 -4.71 -1.56
C GLY A 120 -5.52 -3.32 -1.38
N ALA A 121 -5.27 -2.86 -0.15
CA ALA A 121 -4.81 -1.52 0.13
C ALA A 121 -3.28 -1.41 0.18
N VAL A 122 -2.77 -0.26 -0.23
CA VAL A 122 -1.36 0.11 -0.06
C VAL A 122 -1.27 1.14 1.05
N THR A 123 -0.38 0.94 2.01
CA THR A 123 -0.13 1.87 3.11
C THR A 123 1.26 2.44 3.00
N VAL A 124 1.37 3.77 3.03
CA VAL A 124 2.65 4.48 3.01
C VAL A 124 2.91 5.06 4.40
N GLN A 125 3.96 4.57 5.05
CA GLN A 125 4.47 5.11 6.31
C GLN A 125 5.60 6.09 5.99
N GLY A 126 5.33 7.38 6.15
CA GLY A 126 6.30 8.45 6.00
C GLY A 126 6.34 9.35 7.22
N ASN A 127 6.64 10.62 7.02
CA ASN A 127 6.71 11.64 8.08
C ASN A 127 5.33 12.20 8.51
N THR A 128 4.26 11.44 8.29
CA THR A 128 2.90 11.81 8.68
C THR A 128 2.55 11.21 10.06
N PRO A 129 1.66 11.85 10.85
CA PRO A 129 1.28 11.34 12.18
C PRO A 129 0.66 9.94 12.16
N VAL A 130 0.04 9.57 11.04
CA VAL A 130 -0.50 8.24 10.79
C VAL A 130 -0.07 7.75 9.41
N PRO A 131 -0.02 6.44 9.17
CA PRO A 131 0.19 5.90 7.83
C PRO A 131 -0.90 6.35 6.87
N MET A 132 -0.51 6.71 5.64
CA MET A 132 -1.43 7.13 4.59
C MET A 132 -1.93 5.90 3.84
N ARG A 133 -3.26 5.73 3.74
CA ARG A 133 -3.86 4.58 3.08
C ARG A 133 -4.25 4.92 1.64
N TYR A 134 -3.95 4.02 0.71
CA TYR A 134 -4.30 4.10 -0.70
C TYR A 134 -5.11 2.88 -1.10
N ILE A 135 -6.16 3.10 -1.88
CA ILE A 135 -7.05 2.07 -2.40
C ILE A 135 -7.16 2.20 -3.92
N THR A 136 -7.46 1.09 -4.58
CA THR A 136 -7.68 1.06 -6.03
C THR A 136 -8.89 1.94 -6.40
N GLU A 137 -8.74 2.78 -7.42
CA GLU A 137 -9.85 3.56 -8.01
C GLU A 137 -10.82 2.69 -8.82
#